data_AF-A0A832XW73-F1
#
_entry.id   AF-A0A832XW73-F1
#
_cell.length_a   1.000
_cell.length_b   1.000
_cell.length_c   1.000
_cell.angle_alpha   90.00
_cell.angle_beta   90.00
_cell.angle_gamma   90.00
#
_symmetry.space_group_name_H-M   'P 1'
#
loop_
_entity.id
_entity.type
_entity.pdbx_description
1 polymer ?
#
loop_
_entity_poly.entity_id
_entity_poly.type
_entity_poly.pdbx_seq_one_letter_code
_entity_poly.pdbx_strand_id
1 'polypeptide(L)'
;MAERQSLRDLQSGTVANIAIILAISVLAIRVIEEVIQPLVIAVLLFLLIRPAAQWLEERPLMQGKYAHPLMPYGVLVALLFVVLWIASQVLYANVTAFTEEVPMLTEKLNEKVVWFEGISVMGYSFDISGLTELFSVETINEYIGDFVGSLASFTTRAATVLIFLLFIILEAETLPRRLKAAFPEDAARIEGITSNA
;
A
#
# COMPACT_ATOMS: atom_id res chain seq x y z
N MET A 1 8.69 1.09 56.11
CA MET A 1 7.28 0.89 55.74
C MET A 1 7.02 1.77 54.53
N ALA A 2 6.77 1.19 53.35
CA ALA A 2 6.48 1.95 52.14
C ALA A 2 4.96 2.05 51.98
N GLU A 3 4.45 3.26 52.11
CA GLU A 3 3.04 3.60 51.99
C GLU A 3 2.60 3.39 50.53
N ARG A 4 1.72 2.41 50.30
CA ARG A 4 1.15 2.16 48.96
C ARG A 4 0.08 3.21 48.71
N GLN A 5 0.45 4.32 48.09
CA GLN A 5 -0.52 5.32 47.62
C GLN A 5 -1.49 4.65 46.63
N SER A 6 -2.78 4.66 46.99
CA SER A 6 -3.86 4.09 46.20
C SER A 6 -4.32 5.10 45.15
N LEU A 7 -4.66 4.65 43.95
CA LEU A 7 -5.15 5.51 42.84
C LEU A 7 -6.39 6.34 43.21
N ARG A 8 -7.04 6.03 44.33
CA ARG A 8 -8.18 6.76 44.92
C ARG A 8 -7.82 8.07 45.63
N ASP A 9 -6.56 8.25 46.06
CA ASP A 9 -6.13 9.45 46.80
C ASP A 9 -5.63 10.58 45.89
N LEU A 10 -5.60 10.35 44.58
CA LEU A 10 -5.25 11.37 43.60
C LEU A 10 -6.40 12.35 43.42
N GLN A 11 -6.12 13.66 43.44
CA GLN A 11 -7.11 14.69 43.12
C GLN A 11 -7.79 14.36 41.78
N SER A 12 -9.12 14.39 41.74
CA SER A 12 -9.92 14.06 40.56
C SER A 12 -9.46 14.80 39.29
N GLY A 13 -8.90 16.01 39.43
CA GLY A 13 -8.31 16.78 38.33
C GLY A 13 -7.03 16.17 37.75
N THR A 14 -6.16 15.60 38.60
CA THR A 14 -4.93 14.93 38.15
C THR A 14 -5.24 13.64 37.41
N VAL A 15 -6.20 12.85 37.91
CA VAL A 15 -6.67 11.63 37.24
C VAL A 15 -7.32 11.96 35.89
N ALA A 16 -8.14 13.01 35.84
CA ALA A 16 -8.74 13.48 34.59
C ALA A 16 -7.68 13.95 33.57
N ASN A 17 -6.69 14.73 34.00
CA ASN A 17 -5.62 15.20 33.12
C ASN A 17 -4.78 14.04 32.57
N ILE A 18 -4.43 13.05 33.41
CA ILE A 18 -3.73 11.85 32.97
C ILE A 18 -4.56 11.07 31.95
N ALA A 19 -5.87 10.90 32.20
CA ALA A 19 -6.77 10.23 31.27
C ALA A 19 -6.86 10.95 29.92
N ILE A 20 -6.93 12.29 29.92
CA ILE A 20 -6.95 13.12 28.71
C ILE A 20 -5.65 12.98 27.92
N ILE A 21 -4.49 13.09 28.59
CA ILE A 21 -3.18 12.94 27.93
C ILE A 21 -3.03 11.54 27.33
N LEU A 22 -3.48 10.50 28.04
CA LEU A 22 -3.41 9.12 27.56
C LEU A 22 -4.34 8.90 26.36
N ALA A 23 -5.56 9.44 26.40
CA ALA A 23 -6.49 9.40 25.28
C ALA A 23 -5.93 10.11 24.03
N ILE A 24 -5.38 11.32 24.20
CA ILE A 24 -4.74 12.06 23.11
C ILE A 24 -3.53 11.30 22.57
N SER A 25 -2.73 10.69 23.45
CA SER A 25 -1.55 9.92 23.03
C SER A 25 -1.92 8.68 22.22
N VAL A 26 -2.96 7.94 22.62
CA VAL A 26 -3.46 6.78 21.86
C VAL A 26 -4.01 7.22 20.50
N LEU A 27 -4.77 8.31 20.45
CA LEU A 27 -5.26 8.88 19.19
C LEU A 27 -4.10 9.33 18.29
N ALA A 28 -3.10 10.00 18.85
CA ALA A 28 -1.92 10.45 18.12
C ALA A 28 -1.14 9.26 17.54
N ILE A 29 -0.91 8.19 18.32
CA ILE A 29 -0.23 6.98 17.84
C ILE A 29 -1.01 6.35 16.68
N ARG A 30 -2.35 6.27 16.76
CA ARG A 30 -3.16 5.68 15.70
C ARG A 30 -3.13 6.49 14.41
N VAL A 31 -3.14 7.82 14.50
CA VAL A 31 -3.01 8.69 13.32
C VAL A 31 -1.61 8.60 12.73
N ILE A 32 -0.58 8.50 13.57
CA ILE A 32 0.82 8.37 13.14
C ILE A 32 1.05 7.01 12.46
N GLU A 33 0.39 5.93 12.90
CA GLU A 33 0.47 4.59 12.31
C GLU A 33 0.11 4.60 10.81
N GLU A 34 -0.98 5.30 10.46
CA GLU A 34 -1.46 5.44 9.07
C GLU A 34 -0.45 6.15 8.16
N VAL A 35 0.47 6.93 8.73
CA VAL A 35 1.52 7.67 8.01
C VAL A 35 2.86 6.92 8.00
N ILE A 36 3.24 6.31 9.14
CA ILE A 36 4.50 5.58 9.28
C ILE A 36 4.56 4.39 8.33
N GLN A 37 3.47 3.62 8.20
CA GLN A 37 3.50 2.40 7.39
C GLN A 37 3.78 2.71 5.90
N PRO A 38 3.09 3.65 5.24
CA PRO A 38 3.44 4.06 3.88
C PRO A 38 4.86 4.63 3.74
N LEU A 39 5.33 5.40 4.73
CA LEU A 39 6.67 5.97 4.74
C LEU A 39 7.76 4.88 4.76
N VAL A 40 7.63 3.88 5.63
CA VAL A 40 8.59 2.76 5.72
C VAL A 40 8.65 2.00 4.40
N ILE A 41 7.49 1.70 3.79
CA ILE A 41 7.44 1.04 2.48
C ILE A 41 8.10 1.92 1.42
N ALA A 42 7.84 3.22 1.40
CA ALA A 42 8.44 4.15 0.46
C ALA A 42 9.96 4.22 0.61
N VAL A 43 10.51 4.19 1.84
CA VAL A 43 11.96 4.12 2.08
C VAL A 43 12.54 2.82 1.53
N LEU A 44 11.90 1.68 1.79
CA LEU A 44 12.34 0.39 1.24
C LEU A 44 12.32 0.38 -0.29
N LEU A 45 11.26 0.94 -0.90
CA LEU A 45 11.17 1.10 -2.35
C LEU A 45 12.24 2.04 -2.88
N PHE A 46 12.51 3.16 -2.21
CA PHE A 46 13.59 4.07 -2.59
C PHE A 46 14.94 3.36 -2.59
N LEU A 47 15.23 2.58 -1.56
CA LEU A 47 16.46 1.77 -1.48
C LEU A 47 16.54 0.73 -2.61
N LEU A 48 15.42 0.14 -3.02
CA LEU A 48 15.35 -0.81 -4.13
C LEU A 48 15.50 -0.12 -5.50
N ILE A 49 14.92 1.06 -5.66
CA ILE A 49 14.98 1.85 -6.90
C ILE A 49 16.38 2.40 -7.11
N ARG A 50 17.12 2.77 -6.05
CA ARG A 50 18.46 3.35 -6.14
C ARG A 50 19.45 2.55 -7.02
N PRO A 51 19.69 1.24 -6.82
CA PRO A 51 20.56 0.48 -7.71
C PRO A 51 20.00 0.36 -9.14
N ALA A 52 18.68 0.27 -9.30
CA ALA A 52 18.04 0.25 -10.63
C ALA A 52 18.19 1.58 -11.36
N ALA A 53 18.14 2.70 -10.63
CA ALA A 53 18.32 4.04 -11.14
C ALA A 53 19.78 4.27 -11.58
N GLN A 54 20.76 3.80 -10.80
CA GLN A 54 22.17 3.82 -11.16
C GLN A 54 22.44 3.04 -12.45
N TRP A 55 21.86 1.84 -12.58
CA TRP A 55 21.93 1.07 -13.82
C TRP A 55 21.33 1.80 -15.02
N LEU A 56 20.27 2.58 -14.80
CA LEU A 56 19.63 3.38 -15.84
C LEU A 56 20.47 4.63 -16.20
N GLU A 57 21.16 5.23 -15.24
CA GLU A 57 22.11 6.34 -15.43
C GLU A 57 23.33 5.93 -16.27
N GLU A 58 23.77 4.68 -16.16
CA GLU A 58 24.82 4.09 -17.00
C GLU A 58 24.42 3.94 -18.49
N ARG A 59 23.13 4.14 -18.83
CA ARG A 59 22.67 4.11 -20.23
C ARG A 59 22.96 5.44 -20.95
N PRO A 60 23.38 5.40 -22.23
CA PRO A 60 23.72 6.59 -23.01
C PRO A 60 22.54 7.56 -23.22
N LEU A 61 21.29 7.09 -23.05
CA LEU A 61 20.07 7.91 -23.09
C LEU A 61 19.96 8.89 -21.90
N MET A 62 20.60 8.58 -20.77
CA MET A 62 20.55 9.36 -19.52
C MET A 62 21.84 10.18 -19.27
N GLN A 63 22.86 10.05 -20.12
CA GLN A 63 24.16 10.76 -19.99
C GLN A 63 24.22 12.09 -20.76
N GLY A 64 23.07 12.58 -21.25
CA GLY A 64 22.98 13.83 -21.99
C GLY A 64 23.36 15.05 -21.15
N LYS A 65 23.82 16.13 -21.81
CA LYS A 65 24.24 17.42 -21.24
C LYS A 65 23.20 18.14 -20.35
N TYR A 66 21.99 17.58 -20.23
CA TYR A 66 20.83 18.09 -19.48
C TYR A 66 20.31 17.09 -18.43
N ALA A 67 21.05 16.01 -18.14
CA ALA A 67 20.66 15.02 -17.14
C ALA A 67 20.76 15.62 -15.73
N HIS A 68 19.61 16.05 -15.18
CA HIS A 68 19.52 16.32 -13.75
C HIS A 68 19.67 14.99 -12.99
N PRO A 69 20.36 14.96 -11.84
CA PRO A 69 20.47 13.74 -11.00
C PRO A 69 19.13 13.05 -10.64
N LEU A 70 18.00 13.78 -10.76
CA LEU A 70 16.64 13.30 -10.51
C LEU A 70 16.01 12.56 -11.70
N MET A 71 16.54 12.75 -12.90
CA MET A 71 15.92 12.27 -14.14
C MET A 71 15.76 10.74 -14.16
N PRO A 72 16.75 9.92 -13.73
CA PRO A 72 16.59 8.46 -13.69
C PRO A 72 15.49 8.02 -12.72
N TYR A 73 15.39 8.65 -11.55
CA TYR A 73 14.36 8.35 -10.55
C TYR A 73 12.96 8.74 -11.03
N GLY A 74 12.82 9.93 -11.62
CA GLY A 74 11.55 10.40 -12.18
C GLY A 74 11.06 9.52 -13.32
N VAL A 75 11.95 9.04 -14.18
CA VAL A 75 11.61 8.12 -15.28
C VAL A 75 11.14 6.78 -14.76
N LEU A 76 11.78 6.23 -13.72
CA LEU A 76 11.34 4.96 -13.12
C LEU A 76 9.96 5.08 -12.45
N VAL A 77 9.69 6.18 -11.75
CA VAL A 77 8.37 6.44 -11.17
C VAL A 77 7.32 6.63 -12.26
N ALA A 78 7.63 7.40 -13.32
CA ALA A 78 6.72 7.59 -14.45
C ALA A 78 6.42 6.27 -15.18
N LEU A 79 7.43 5.42 -15.38
CA LEU A 79 7.27 4.09 -15.96
C LEU A 79 6.34 3.23 -15.09
N LEU A 80 6.52 3.25 -13.78
CA LEU A 80 5.65 2.54 -12.84
C LEU A 80 4.20 3.01 -12.96
N PHE A 81 3.95 4.32 -13.05
CA PHE A 81 2.62 4.87 -13.28
C PHE A 81 2.00 4.38 -14.60
N VAL A 82 2.78 4.35 -15.69
CA VAL A 82 2.31 3.86 -16.99
C VAL A 82 1.93 2.39 -16.92
N VAL A 83 2.75 1.55 -16.28
CA VAL A 83 2.46 0.12 -16.10
C VAL A 83 1.19 -0.08 -15.27
N LEU A 84 1.06 0.64 -14.16
CA LEU A 84 -0.13 0.58 -13.30
C LEU A 84 -1.39 1.05 -14.03
N TRP A 85 -1.28 2.11 -14.84
CA TRP A 85 -2.39 2.58 -15.67
C TRP A 85 -2.83 1.48 -16.63
N ILE A 86 -1.91 0.92 -17.42
CA ILE A 86 -2.24 -0.12 -18.41
C ILE A 86 -2.88 -1.33 -17.70
N ALA A 87 -2.29 -1.78 -16.59
CA ALA A 87 -2.84 -2.86 -15.79
C ALA A 87 -4.26 -2.54 -15.30
N SER A 88 -4.52 -1.32 -14.84
CA SER A 88 -5.86 -0.87 -14.43
C SER A 88 -6.88 -0.93 -15.57
N GLN A 89 -6.50 -0.51 -16.78
CA GLN A 89 -7.39 -0.56 -17.94
C GLN A 89 -7.73 -2.01 -18.33
N VAL A 90 -6.72 -2.89 -18.35
CA VAL A 90 -6.91 -4.31 -18.64
C VAL A 90 -7.80 -4.96 -17.58
N LEU A 91 -7.55 -4.70 -16.30
CA LEU A 91 -8.39 -5.22 -15.21
C LEU A 91 -9.83 -4.72 -15.32
N TYR A 92 -10.04 -3.44 -15.57
CA TYR A 92 -11.37 -2.86 -15.73
C TYR A 92 -12.14 -3.53 -16.87
N ALA A 93 -11.50 -3.73 -18.02
CA ALA A 93 -12.13 -4.40 -19.16
C ALA A 93 -12.51 -5.86 -18.83
N ASN A 94 -11.61 -6.61 -18.17
CA ASN A 94 -11.87 -8.00 -17.80
C ASN A 94 -12.98 -8.14 -16.75
N VAL A 95 -12.99 -7.28 -15.72
CA VAL A 95 -14.04 -7.28 -14.69
C VAL A 95 -15.39 -6.93 -15.30
N THR A 96 -15.43 -5.94 -16.20
CA THR A 96 -16.68 -5.54 -16.88
C THR A 96 -17.21 -6.68 -17.74
N ALA A 97 -16.37 -7.26 -18.61
CA ALA A 97 -16.77 -8.39 -19.46
C ALA A 97 -17.22 -9.60 -18.64
N PHE A 98 -16.52 -9.92 -17.56
CA PHE A 98 -16.92 -10.99 -16.65
C PHE A 98 -18.29 -10.72 -16.02
N THR A 99 -18.51 -9.50 -15.51
CA THR A 99 -19.77 -9.08 -14.85
C THR A 99 -20.97 -9.19 -15.79
N GLU A 100 -20.80 -8.80 -17.05
CA GLU A 100 -21.85 -8.90 -18.09
C GLU A 100 -22.21 -10.36 -18.41
N GLU A 101 -21.24 -11.27 -18.34
CA GLU A 101 -21.43 -12.69 -18.62
C GLU A 101 -21.90 -13.52 -17.42
N VAL A 102 -21.87 -12.98 -16.18
CA VAL A 102 -22.27 -13.69 -14.94
C VAL A 102 -23.64 -14.36 -15.05
N PRO A 103 -24.72 -13.69 -15.53
CA PRO A 103 -26.04 -14.32 -15.59
C PRO A 103 -26.04 -15.56 -16.50
N MET A 104 -25.40 -15.46 -17.67
CA MET A 104 -25.29 -16.57 -18.64
C MET A 104 -24.40 -17.70 -18.09
N LEU A 105 -23.28 -17.39 -17.44
CA LEU A 105 -22.40 -18.39 -16.82
C LEU A 105 -23.12 -19.13 -15.70
N THR A 106 -23.89 -18.42 -14.88
CA THR A 106 -24.67 -19.00 -13.79
C THR A 106 -25.76 -19.93 -14.31
N GLU A 107 -26.45 -19.56 -15.38
CA GLU A 107 -27.46 -20.41 -16.02
C GLU A 107 -26.84 -21.70 -16.57
N LYS A 108 -25.71 -21.61 -17.29
CA LYS A 108 -24.99 -22.79 -17.81
C LYS A 108 -24.41 -23.68 -16.71
N LEU A 109 -23.96 -23.09 -15.60
CA LEU A 109 -23.50 -23.83 -14.43
C LEU A 109 -24.66 -24.56 -13.78
N ASN A 110 -25.80 -23.89 -13.59
CA ASN A 110 -26.99 -24.50 -13.01
C ASN A 110 -27.51 -25.66 -13.88
N GLU A 111 -27.52 -25.50 -15.20
CA GLU A 111 -27.89 -26.59 -16.13
C GLU A 111 -26.97 -27.82 -15.98
N LYS A 112 -25.65 -27.61 -15.83
CA LYS A 112 -24.69 -28.70 -15.59
C LYS A 112 -24.83 -29.32 -14.21
N VAL A 113 -25.13 -28.51 -13.19
CA VAL A 113 -25.36 -29.00 -11.82
C VAL A 113 -26.60 -29.88 -11.80
N VAL A 114 -27.72 -29.44 -12.38
CA VAL A 114 -28.95 -30.23 -12.51
C VAL A 114 -28.71 -31.51 -13.32
N TRP A 115 -27.90 -31.45 -14.38
CA TRP A 115 -27.50 -32.66 -15.13
C TRP A 115 -26.73 -33.65 -14.25
N PHE A 116 -25.80 -33.16 -13.40
CA PHE A 116 -25.05 -34.00 -12.46
C PHE A 116 -25.92 -34.57 -11.34
N GLU A 117 -26.87 -33.80 -10.80
CA GLU A 117 -27.85 -34.28 -9.81
C GLU A 117 -28.77 -35.37 -10.38
N GLY A 118 -29.07 -35.30 -11.68
CA GLY A 118 -29.82 -36.32 -12.40
C GLY A 118 -29.09 -37.67 -12.54
N ILE A 119 -27.76 -37.71 -12.32
CA ILE A 119 -26.98 -38.96 -12.35
C ILE A 119 -27.03 -39.61 -10.96
N SER A 120 -28.04 -40.45 -10.75
CA SER A 120 -28.09 -41.31 -9.56
C SER A 120 -27.15 -42.51 -9.74
N VAL A 121 -26.12 -42.60 -8.89
CA VAL A 121 -25.25 -43.78 -8.82
C VAL A 121 -25.68 -44.59 -7.61
N MET A 122 -26.17 -45.81 -7.84
CA MET A 122 -26.46 -46.78 -6.78
C MET A 122 -27.46 -46.29 -5.72
N GLY A 123 -28.45 -45.48 -6.10
CA GLY A 123 -29.53 -45.03 -5.21
C GLY A 123 -29.18 -43.87 -4.27
N TYR A 124 -27.96 -43.34 -4.34
CA TYR A 124 -27.57 -42.11 -3.65
C TYR A 124 -27.76 -40.91 -4.59
N SER A 125 -28.58 -39.94 -4.17
CA SER A 125 -28.67 -38.63 -4.81
C SER A 125 -27.59 -37.71 -4.22
N PHE A 126 -26.78 -37.11 -5.07
CA PHE A 126 -25.90 -36.01 -4.65
C PHE A 126 -26.78 -34.76 -4.52
N ASP A 127 -26.91 -34.24 -3.28
CA ASP A 127 -27.53 -32.93 -3.05
C ASP A 127 -26.46 -31.87 -3.27
N ILE A 128 -26.53 -31.21 -4.43
CA ILE A 128 -25.55 -30.21 -4.86
C ILE A 128 -26.12 -28.80 -4.69
N SER A 129 -27.30 -28.66 -4.07
CA SER A 129 -28.01 -27.40 -3.82
C SER A 129 -27.13 -26.33 -3.15
N GLY A 130 -26.22 -26.75 -2.25
CA GLY A 130 -25.27 -25.86 -1.59
C GLY A 130 -24.20 -25.27 -2.52
N LEU A 131 -23.86 -25.94 -3.64
CA LEU A 131 -22.97 -25.37 -4.66
C LEU A 131 -23.71 -24.34 -5.51
N THR A 132 -24.98 -24.55 -5.82
CA THR A 132 -25.80 -23.60 -6.58
C THR A 132 -26.00 -22.29 -5.82
N GLU A 133 -26.11 -22.35 -4.49
CA GLU A 133 -26.20 -21.17 -3.62
C GLU A 133 -24.87 -20.39 -3.58
N LEU A 134 -23.72 -21.08 -3.55
CA LEU A 134 -22.39 -20.45 -3.57
C LEU A 134 -22.03 -19.79 -4.92
N PHE A 135 -22.62 -20.27 -6.02
CA PHE A 135 -22.42 -19.74 -7.37
C PHE A 135 -23.63 -18.94 -7.88
N SER A 136 -24.49 -18.48 -6.97
CA SER A 136 -25.61 -17.61 -7.34
C SER A 136 -25.11 -16.27 -7.90
N VAL A 137 -25.93 -15.64 -8.73
CA VAL A 137 -25.63 -14.31 -9.30
C VAL A 137 -25.36 -13.28 -8.20
N GLU A 138 -26.07 -13.38 -7.07
CA GLU A 138 -25.93 -12.48 -5.93
C GLU A 138 -24.57 -12.64 -5.26
N THR A 139 -24.16 -13.88 -4.96
CA THR A 139 -22.86 -14.17 -4.35
C THR A 139 -21.70 -13.76 -5.28
N ILE A 140 -21.83 -14.01 -6.59
CA ILE A 140 -20.81 -13.59 -7.57
C ILE A 140 -20.71 -12.05 -7.62
N ASN A 141 -21.83 -11.33 -7.59
CA ASN A 141 -21.84 -9.88 -7.55
C ASN A 141 -21.22 -9.33 -6.26
N GLU A 142 -21.45 -9.98 -5.11
CA GLU A 142 -20.80 -9.64 -3.83
C GLU A 142 -19.28 -9.80 -3.93
N TYR A 143 -18.80 -10.94 -4.45
CA TYR A 143 -17.36 -11.16 -4.68
C TYR A 143 -16.74 -10.15 -5.64
N ILE A 144 -17.45 -9.76 -6.72
CA ILE A 144 -16.99 -8.71 -7.64
C ILE A 144 -16.91 -7.37 -6.90
N GLY A 145 -17.93 -7.03 -6.10
CA GLY A 145 -17.96 -5.83 -5.28
C GLY A 145 -16.79 -5.76 -4.29
N ASP A 146 -16.54 -6.85 -3.57
CA ASP A 146 -15.41 -6.98 -2.64
C ASP A 146 -14.07 -6.92 -3.35
N PHE A 147 -13.94 -7.54 -4.51
CA PHE A 147 -12.73 -7.46 -5.34
C PHE A 147 -12.46 -6.01 -5.76
N VAL A 148 -13.45 -5.29 -6.27
CA VAL A 148 -13.34 -3.88 -6.65
C VAL A 148 -13.01 -3.01 -5.44
N GLY A 149 -13.66 -3.25 -4.30
CA GLY A 149 -13.37 -2.57 -3.03
C GLY A 149 -11.94 -2.79 -2.57
N SER A 150 -11.45 -4.03 -2.62
CA SER A 150 -10.08 -4.39 -2.27
C SER A 150 -9.07 -3.71 -3.20
N LEU A 151 -9.34 -3.67 -4.51
CA LEU A 151 -8.51 -3.03 -5.51
C LEU A 151 -8.45 -1.51 -5.33
N ALA A 152 -9.59 -0.88 -5.04
CA ALA A 152 -9.66 0.55 -4.71
C ALA A 152 -8.83 0.84 -3.46
N SER A 153 -9.00 0.06 -2.40
CA SER A 153 -8.25 0.22 -1.15
C SER A 153 -6.74 0.04 -1.33
N PHE A 154 -6.33 -0.95 -2.14
CA PHE A 154 -4.93 -1.16 -2.51
C PHE A 154 -4.39 0.02 -3.29
N THR A 155 -5.15 0.54 -4.26
CA THR A 155 -4.76 1.68 -5.09
C THR A 155 -4.57 2.94 -4.24
N THR A 156 -5.46 3.21 -3.28
CA THR A 156 -5.31 4.33 -2.34
C THR A 156 -4.03 4.18 -1.52
N ARG A 157 -3.78 3.00 -0.95
CA ARG A 157 -2.55 2.73 -0.17
C ARG A 157 -1.29 2.87 -1.03
N ALA A 158 -1.32 2.33 -2.25
CA ALA A 158 -0.22 2.43 -3.20
C ALA A 158 0.03 3.90 -3.60
N ALA A 159 -1.01 4.67 -3.89
CA ALA A 159 -0.90 6.10 -4.20
C ALA A 159 -0.24 6.88 -3.06
N THR A 160 -0.64 6.64 -1.80
CA THR A 160 -0.02 7.25 -0.62
C THR A 160 1.46 6.88 -0.52
N VAL A 161 1.83 5.62 -0.72
CA VAL A 161 3.23 5.17 -0.75
C VAL A 161 4.02 5.87 -1.87
N LEU A 162 3.44 6.01 -3.07
CA LEU A 162 4.07 6.68 -4.21
C LEU A 162 4.30 8.17 -3.94
N ILE A 163 3.36 8.84 -3.26
CA ILE A 163 3.53 10.23 -2.85
C ILE A 163 4.72 10.34 -1.87
N PHE A 164 4.78 9.49 -0.84
CA PHE A 164 5.93 9.47 0.07
C PHE A 164 7.24 9.16 -0.64
N LEU A 165 7.22 8.22 -1.59
CA LEU A 165 8.39 7.89 -2.39
C LEU A 165 8.86 9.11 -3.21
N LEU A 166 7.93 9.85 -3.82
CA LEU A 166 8.23 11.08 -4.55
C LEU A 166 8.84 12.13 -3.61
N PHE A 167 8.26 12.33 -2.42
CA PHE A 167 8.82 13.20 -1.40
C PHE A 167 10.23 12.77 -1.00
N ILE A 168 10.46 11.48 -0.75
CA ILE A 168 11.79 10.96 -0.41
C ILE A 168 12.78 11.21 -1.54
N ILE A 169 12.40 10.99 -2.80
CA ILE A 169 13.27 11.23 -3.96
C ILE A 169 13.65 12.72 -4.04
N LEU A 170 12.67 13.62 -3.94
CA LEU A 170 12.92 15.07 -3.98
C LEU A 170 13.73 15.57 -2.77
N GLU A 171 13.43 15.02 -1.59
CA GLU A 171 14.05 15.46 -0.35
C GLU A 171 15.43 14.82 -0.15
N ALA A 172 15.70 13.60 -0.61
CA ALA A 172 17.02 12.97 -0.55
C ALA A 172 18.10 13.78 -1.26
N GLU A 173 17.77 14.51 -2.33
CA GLU A 173 18.71 15.41 -2.99
C GLU A 173 18.85 16.79 -2.33
N THR A 174 17.79 17.28 -1.69
CA THR A 174 17.77 18.63 -1.11
C THR A 174 18.13 18.65 0.38
N LEU A 175 17.97 17.54 1.11
CA LEU A 175 18.33 17.36 2.51
C LEU A 175 19.81 17.64 2.78
N PRO A 176 20.77 17.07 2.03
CA PRO A 176 22.18 17.35 2.26
C PRO A 176 22.50 18.85 2.12
N ARG A 177 21.86 19.52 1.16
CA ARG A 177 22.04 20.95 0.90
C ARG A 177 21.42 21.83 1.99
N ARG A 178 20.24 21.47 2.50
CA ARG A 178 19.56 22.18 3.61
C ARG A 178 20.25 21.91 4.94
N LEU A 179 20.72 20.69 5.16
CA LEU A 179 21.47 20.30 6.36
C LEU A 179 22.85 20.98 6.39
N LYS A 180 23.57 21.05 5.26
CA LYS A 180 24.82 21.85 5.13
C LYS A 180 24.59 23.34 5.33
N ALA A 181 23.44 23.87 4.91
CA ALA A 181 23.10 25.28 5.11
C ALA A 181 22.66 25.59 6.56
N ALA A 182 22.02 24.65 7.25
CA ALA A 182 21.54 24.82 8.62
C ALA A 182 22.60 24.49 9.69
N PHE A 183 23.53 23.57 9.41
CA PHE A 183 24.61 23.14 10.31
C PHE A 183 25.97 23.15 9.59
N PRO A 184 26.49 24.34 9.21
CA PRO A 184 27.74 24.45 8.45
C PRO A 184 28.98 23.95 9.21
N GLU A 185 29.01 24.10 10.54
CA GLU A 185 30.16 23.66 11.35
C GLU A 185 30.22 22.13 11.54
N ASP A 186 29.08 21.46 11.70
CA ASP A 186 29.03 20.00 11.86
C ASP A 186 29.29 19.27 10.54
N ALA A 187 28.87 19.85 9.40
CA ALA A 187 29.18 19.32 8.08
C ALA A 187 30.69 19.34 7.78
N ALA A 188 31.38 20.42 8.16
CA ALA A 188 32.84 20.55 8.00
C ALA A 188 33.62 19.56 8.90
N ARG A 189 33.10 19.26 10.10
CA ARG A 189 33.70 18.23 10.98
C ARG A 189 33.60 16.83 10.40
N ILE A 190 32.46 16.45 9.83
CA ILE A 190 32.28 15.12 9.22
C ILE A 190 33.20 14.97 8.00
N GLU A 191 33.32 16.01 7.18
CA GLU A 191 34.18 16.02 5.99
C GLU A 191 35.68 15.94 6.36
N GLY A 192 36.09 16.54 7.48
CA GLY A 192 37.44 16.43 8.04
C GLY A 192 37.79 15.07 8.68
N ILE A 193 36.79 14.28 9.07
CA ILE A 193 36.99 12.91 9.58
C ILE A 193 37.10 11.92 8.41
N THR A 194 36.33 12.12 7.35
CA THR A 194 36.38 11.26 6.15
C THR A 194 37.57 11.53 5.23
N SER A 195 38.22 12.70 5.32
CA SER A 195 39.42 13.03 4.54
C SER A 195 40.73 12.58 5.19
N ASN A 196 40.68 12.15 6.45
CA ASN A 196 41.82 11.62 7.23
C ASN A 196 41.75 10.08 7.41
N ALA A 197 40.84 9.40 6.72
CA ALA A 197 40.72 7.94 6.66
C ALA A 197 41.02 7.47 5.23
#